data_AF-A0A7S0UHN0-F1
#
_entry.id   AF-A0A7S0UHN0-F1
#
_cell.length_a   1.000
_cell.length_b   1.000
_cell.length_c   1.000
_cell.angle_alpha   90.00
_cell.angle_beta   90.00
_cell.angle_gamma   90.00
#
_symmetry.space_group_name_H-M   'P 1'
#
loop_
_entity.id
_entity.type
_entity.pdbx_description
1 polymer ?
#
loop_
_entity_poly.entity_id
_entity_poly.type
_entity_poly.pdbx_seq_one_letter_code
_entity_poly.pdbx_strand_id
1 'polypeptide(L)'
;EADLPVTSRSRESCLIESTSNSVRVSFLFKAQAKAASKSNGDPLEATILFQWMRFLMVQEQHPLMRKKTVEGYSVTFLVTNKHLAIYGRPRVEDTIIGFCQKIDKECSDIKLQVNAQARYVTMEFLKAFNNSSTTESEAEEKN
;
A
#
# COMPACT_ATOMS: atom_id res chain seq x y z
N GLU A 1 -1.01 -4.60 34.33
CA GLU A 1 0.06 -5.03 33.40
C GLU A 1 0.05 -4.09 32.21
N ALA A 2 1.25 -3.67 31.79
CA ALA A 2 1.46 -2.41 31.08
C ALA A 2 1.05 -2.49 29.60
N ASP A 3 0.08 -1.66 29.24
CA ASP A 3 -0.21 -1.31 27.85
C ASP A 3 0.87 -0.30 27.41
N LEU A 4 1.88 -0.76 26.68
CA LEU A 4 2.88 0.12 26.07
C LEU A 4 2.52 0.29 24.59
N PRO A 5 1.81 1.37 24.20
CA PRO A 5 1.73 1.75 22.80
C PRO A 5 3.12 2.22 22.38
N VAL A 6 3.85 1.36 21.69
CA VAL A 6 5.15 1.73 21.12
C VAL A 6 4.88 2.78 20.04
N THR A 7 5.42 3.98 20.32
CA THR A 7 5.57 5.23 19.54
C THR A 7 4.36 6.17 19.38
N SER A 8 4.37 7.25 20.18
CA SER A 8 3.60 8.51 20.04
C SER A 8 4.26 9.51 19.06
N ARG A 9 4.61 9.07 17.85
CA ARG A 9 4.91 9.96 16.73
C ARG A 9 4.06 9.54 15.55
N SER A 10 3.70 10.47 14.66
CA SER A 10 3.09 10.19 13.34
C SER A 10 4.09 9.46 12.40
N ARG A 11 4.69 8.38 12.90
CA ARG A 11 5.63 7.48 12.26
C ARG A 11 4.93 6.12 12.16
N GLU A 12 5.53 5.22 11.40
CA GLU A 12 5.13 3.82 11.35
C GLU A 12 4.95 3.26 12.77
N SER A 13 3.87 2.51 12.98
CA SER A 13 3.54 1.94 14.28
C SER A 13 2.95 0.54 14.13
N CYS A 14 3.09 -0.26 15.18
CA CYS A 14 2.54 -1.60 15.27
C CYS A 14 1.82 -1.75 16.60
N LEU A 15 0.58 -2.21 16.56
CA LEU A 15 -0.23 -2.55 17.73
C LEU A 15 -0.35 -4.06 17.81
N ILE A 16 0.08 -4.62 18.94
CA ILE A 16 0.02 -6.06 19.22
C ILE A 16 -0.92 -6.26 20.39
N GLU A 17 -2.01 -6.99 20.15
CA GLU A 17 -3.00 -7.33 21.16
C GLU A 17 -3.03 -8.84 21.30
N SER A 18 -2.52 -9.35 22.42
CA SER A 18 -2.50 -10.78 22.72
C SER A 18 -3.70 -11.18 23.57
N THR A 19 -4.22 -12.36 23.31
CA THR A 19 -5.24 -13.04 24.12
C THR A 19 -4.79 -14.49 24.34
N SER A 20 -5.51 -15.25 25.16
CA SER A 20 -5.15 -16.63 25.48
C SER A 20 -5.13 -17.58 24.28
N ASN A 21 -5.95 -17.33 23.24
CA ASN A 21 -6.12 -18.23 22.09
C ASN A 21 -5.76 -17.60 20.73
N SER A 22 -5.44 -16.31 20.73
CA SER A 22 -5.15 -15.57 19.51
C SER A 22 -4.32 -14.32 19.77
N VAL A 23 -3.60 -13.87 18.75
CA VAL A 23 -2.85 -12.62 18.74
C VAL A 23 -3.30 -11.82 17.52
N ARG A 24 -3.63 -10.56 17.75
CA ARG A 24 -3.93 -9.59 16.70
C ARG A 24 -2.74 -8.65 16.55
N VAL A 25 -2.27 -8.49 15.31
CA VAL A 25 -1.15 -7.62 14.97
C VAL A 25 -1.62 -6.63 13.93
N SER A 26 -1.63 -5.34 14.26
CA SER A 26 -2.07 -4.28 13.34
C SER A 26 -0.90 -3.36 13.01
N PHE A 27 -0.68 -3.12 11.72
CA PHE A 27 0.41 -2.26 11.24
C PHE A 27 -0.15 -0.98 10.62
N LEU A 28 0.50 0.14 10.96
CA LEU A 28 0.35 1.42 10.30
C LEU A 28 1.59 1.67 9.46
N PHE A 29 1.45 1.62 8.14
CA PHE A 29 2.56 1.86 7.23
C PHE A 29 2.86 3.36 7.10
N LYS A 30 4.11 3.67 6.78
CA LYS A 30 4.63 5.03 6.63
C LYS A 30 3.82 5.88 5.64
N ALA A 31 3.38 5.30 4.52
CA ALA A 31 2.59 6.01 3.50
C ALA A 31 1.28 6.56 4.07
N GLN A 32 0.55 5.73 4.84
CA GLN A 32 -0.71 6.13 5.49
C GLN A 32 -0.47 7.03 6.70
N ALA A 33 0.60 6.79 7.47
CA ALA A 33 0.98 7.64 8.61
C ALA A 33 1.29 9.08 8.17
N LYS A 34 1.96 9.25 7.02
CA LYS A 34 2.26 10.56 6.43
C LYS A 34 1.03 11.26 5.87
N ALA A 35 0.07 10.53 5.30
CA ALA A 35 -1.18 11.12 4.81
C ALA A 35 -2.07 11.65 5.95
N ALA A 36 -2.04 11.00 7.12
CA ALA A 36 -2.77 11.45 8.31
C ALA A 36 -2.10 12.64 9.02
N SER A 37 -0.78 12.82 8.85
CA SER A 37 -0.03 13.95 9.40
C SER A 37 -0.05 15.12 8.41
N LYS A 38 -0.31 16.35 8.85
CA LYS A 38 -0.29 17.57 8.01
C LYS A 38 1.04 17.86 7.28
N SER A 39 2.06 17.02 7.45
CA SER A 39 3.30 17.07 6.67
C SER A 39 3.04 16.66 5.22
N ASN A 40 3.86 17.12 4.26
CA ASN A 40 3.82 16.78 2.83
C ASN A 40 3.87 15.25 2.55
N GLY A 41 2.78 14.52 2.83
CA GLY A 41 2.55 13.15 2.43
C GLY A 41 2.13 13.11 0.97
N ASP A 42 2.67 12.17 0.21
CA ASP A 42 2.27 11.97 -1.18
C ASP A 42 0.90 11.26 -1.24
N PRO A 43 -0.16 11.92 -1.75
CA PRO A 43 -1.49 11.32 -1.83
C PRO A 43 -1.53 10.08 -2.73
N LEU A 44 -0.63 9.99 -3.72
CA LEU A 44 -0.56 8.85 -4.63
C LEU A 44 -0.13 7.58 -3.88
N GLU A 45 0.88 7.70 -3.02
CA GLU A 45 1.41 6.58 -2.24
C GLU A 45 0.36 6.04 -1.24
N ALA A 46 -0.40 6.94 -0.62
CA ALA A 46 -1.50 6.57 0.25
C ALA A 46 -2.63 5.84 -0.49
N THR A 47 -2.97 6.30 -1.70
CA THR A 47 -4.01 5.70 -2.54
C THR A 47 -3.59 4.32 -3.05
N ILE A 48 -2.34 4.18 -3.50
CA ILE A 48 -1.76 2.90 -3.92
C ILE A 48 -1.84 1.90 -2.76
N LEU A 49 -1.36 2.29 -1.58
CA LEU A 49 -1.39 1.42 -0.41
C LEU A 49 -2.82 0.99 -0.05
N PHE A 50 -3.77 1.93 0.00
CA PHE A 50 -5.17 1.63 0.32
C PHE A 50 -5.77 0.61 -0.65
N GLN A 51 -5.59 0.81 -1.95
CA GLN A 51 -6.12 -0.09 -2.97
C GLN A 51 -5.42 -1.46 -2.93
N TRP A 52 -4.11 -1.48 -2.72
CA TRP A 52 -3.32 -2.70 -2.61
C TRP A 52 -3.72 -3.53 -1.38
N MET A 53 -3.88 -2.90 -0.22
CA MET A 53 -4.35 -3.54 1.00
C MET A 53 -5.75 -4.14 0.82
N ARG A 54 -6.67 -3.40 0.18
CA ARG A 54 -8.01 -3.89 -0.12
C ARG A 54 -7.99 -5.11 -1.04
N PHE A 55 -7.10 -5.11 -2.04
CA PHE A 55 -6.92 -6.26 -2.92
C PHE A 55 -6.42 -7.49 -2.15
N LEU A 56 -5.37 -7.33 -1.34
CA LEU A 56 -4.75 -8.43 -0.59
C LEU A 56 -5.67 -9.03 0.48
N MET A 57 -6.53 -8.24 1.12
CA MET A 57 -7.50 -8.71 2.12
C MET A 57 -8.57 -9.66 1.57
N VAL A 58 -8.84 -9.60 0.26
CA VAL A 58 -9.83 -10.46 -0.41
C VAL A 58 -9.19 -11.78 -0.86
N GLN A 59 -7.87 -11.82 -1.02
CA GLN A 59 -7.16 -13.00 -1.52
C GLN A 59 -7.07 -14.11 -0.46
N GLU A 60 -7.45 -15.33 -0.84
CA GLU A 60 -7.36 -16.50 0.06
C GLU A 60 -5.92 -16.93 0.36
N GLN A 61 -4.96 -16.50 -0.45
CA GLN A 61 -3.53 -16.79 -0.28
C GLN A 61 -2.93 -16.19 1.00
N HIS A 62 -3.64 -15.26 1.66
CA HIS A 62 -3.22 -14.64 2.92
C HIS A 62 -4.17 -14.98 4.07
N PRO A 63 -4.18 -16.24 4.56
CA PRO A 63 -5.14 -16.72 5.56
C PRO A 63 -4.99 -16.05 6.94
N LEU A 64 -3.84 -15.42 7.21
CA LEU A 64 -3.58 -14.69 8.44
C LEU A 64 -4.16 -13.27 8.43
N MET A 65 -4.48 -12.70 7.25
CA MET A 65 -5.00 -11.34 7.14
C MET A 65 -6.49 -11.29 7.52
N ARG A 66 -6.86 -10.23 8.23
CA ARG A 66 -8.26 -9.94 8.56
C ARG A 66 -8.89 -9.12 7.43
N LYS A 67 -10.13 -9.47 7.05
CA LYS A 67 -10.92 -8.75 6.02
C LYS A 67 -11.25 -7.30 6.37
N LYS A 68 -11.21 -6.95 7.66
CA LYS A 68 -11.45 -5.60 8.18
C LYS A 68 -10.33 -5.20 9.12
N THR A 69 -9.72 -4.05 8.86
CA THR A 69 -8.65 -3.48 9.69
C THR A 69 -9.20 -2.86 10.96
N VAL A 70 -8.31 -2.67 11.93
CA VAL A 70 -8.55 -1.79 13.07
C VAL A 70 -8.52 -0.34 12.59
N GLU A 71 -9.36 0.51 13.17
CA GLU A 71 -9.43 1.92 12.84
C GLU A 71 -8.07 2.60 13.09
N GLY A 72 -7.63 3.43 12.13
CA GLY A 72 -6.32 4.07 12.19
C GLY A 72 -5.14 3.20 11.74
N TYR A 73 -5.35 1.93 11.37
CA TYR A 73 -4.31 1.03 10.87
C TYR A 73 -4.52 0.65 9.40
N SER A 74 -3.42 0.28 8.73
CA SER A 74 -3.40 -0.07 7.30
C SER A 74 -3.76 -1.54 7.05
N VAL A 75 -3.31 -2.43 7.93
CA VAL A 75 -3.53 -3.87 7.84
C VAL A 75 -3.63 -4.48 9.23
N THR A 76 -4.43 -5.53 9.36
CA THR A 76 -4.57 -6.30 10.60
C THR A 76 -4.46 -7.78 10.31
N PHE A 77 -3.60 -8.46 11.05
CA PHE A 77 -3.45 -9.90 11.08
C PHE A 77 -4.15 -10.50 12.29
N LEU A 78 -4.75 -11.67 12.12
CA LEU A 78 -5.30 -12.47 13.20
C LEU A 78 -4.63 -13.84 13.20
N VAL A 79 -3.75 -14.06 14.17
CA VAL A 79 -3.10 -15.35 14.39
C VAL A 79 -3.88 -16.09 15.46
N THR A 80 -4.50 -17.21 15.12
CA THR A 80 -5.20 -18.07 16.07
C THR A 80 -4.36 -19.30 16.40
N ASN A 81 -4.70 -20.01 17.47
CA ASN A 81 -4.05 -21.29 17.77
C ASN A 81 -4.16 -22.30 16.61
N LYS A 82 -5.24 -22.25 15.82
CA LYS A 82 -5.39 -23.08 14.61
C LYS A 82 -4.32 -22.78 13.56
N HIS A 83 -4.00 -21.50 13.37
CA HIS A 83 -2.95 -21.10 12.43
C HIS A 83 -1.58 -21.60 12.90
N LEU A 84 -1.31 -21.53 14.21
CA LEU A 84 -0.06 -22.06 14.79
C LEU A 84 0.05 -23.58 14.64
N ALA A 85 -1.05 -24.31 14.78
CA ALA A 85 -1.08 -25.76 14.58
C ALA A 85 -0.83 -26.18 13.12
N ILE A 86 -1.29 -25.40 12.15
CA ILE A 86 -1.13 -25.70 10.71
C ILE A 86 0.25 -25.30 10.20
N TYR A 87 0.68 -24.06 10.48
CA TYR A 87 1.87 -23.48 9.85
C TYR A 87 3.13 -23.56 10.72
N GLY A 88 2.97 -23.70 12.04
CA GLY A 88 4.07 -23.58 13.01
C GLY A 88 4.41 -22.11 13.33
N ARG A 89 4.95 -21.86 14.53
CA ARG A 89 5.30 -20.51 14.99
C ARG A 89 6.30 -19.79 14.07
N PRO A 90 7.46 -20.37 13.71
CA PRO A 90 8.48 -19.65 12.93
C PRO A 90 7.96 -19.21 11.57
N ARG A 91 7.19 -20.08 10.90
CA ARG A 91 6.64 -19.79 9.58
C ARG A 91 5.62 -18.66 9.60
N VAL A 92 4.81 -18.56 10.66
CA VAL A 92 3.85 -17.45 10.81
C VAL A 92 4.58 -16.14 11.02
N GLU A 93 5.64 -16.14 11.84
CA GLU A 93 6.49 -14.97 12.07
C GLU A 93 7.16 -14.51 10.78
N ASP A 94 7.78 -15.44 10.04
CA ASP A 94 8.43 -15.16 8.74
C ASP A 94 7.43 -14.63 7.71
N THR A 95 6.20 -15.17 7.70
CA THR A 95 5.15 -14.71 6.78
C THR A 95 4.76 -13.27 7.05
N ILE A 96 4.61 -12.88 8.33
CA ILE A 96 4.24 -11.51 8.72
C ILE A 96 5.39 -10.54 8.41
N ILE A 97 6.62 -10.89 8.78
CA ILE A 97 7.81 -10.06 8.53
C ILE A 97 8.04 -9.89 7.03
N GLY A 98 8.01 -10.99 6.28
CA GLY A 98 8.18 -10.99 4.83
C GLY A 98 7.10 -10.18 4.11
N PHE A 99 5.85 -10.22 4.61
CA PHE A 99 4.79 -9.36 4.09
C PHE A 99 5.12 -7.88 4.26
N CYS A 100 5.50 -7.45 5.47
CA CYS A 100 5.81 -6.05 5.74
C CYS A 100 6.93 -5.52 4.83
N GLN A 101 7.98 -6.30 4.61
CA GLN A 101 9.09 -5.93 3.71
C GLN A 101 8.65 -5.87 2.24
N LYS A 102 7.81 -6.82 1.81
CA LYS A 102 7.34 -6.89 0.42
C LYS A 102 6.46 -5.71 0.04
N ILE A 103 5.56 -5.28 0.93
CA ILE A 103 4.63 -4.18 0.67
C ILE A 103 5.34 -2.84 0.46
N ASP A 104 6.35 -2.53 1.28
CA ASP A 104 7.08 -1.27 1.14
C ASP A 104 7.79 -1.17 -0.22
N LYS A 105 8.35 -2.29 -0.68
CA LYS A 105 8.97 -2.38 -2.01
C LYS A 105 7.93 -2.27 -3.12
N GLU A 106 6.87 -3.07 -3.07
CA GLU A 106 5.81 -3.07 -4.09
C GLU A 106 5.14 -1.70 -4.24
N CYS A 107 4.88 -1.01 -3.13
CA CYS A 107 4.29 0.34 -3.17
C CYS A 107 5.21 1.34 -3.88
N SER A 108 6.52 1.24 -3.64
CA SER A 108 7.53 2.07 -4.30
C SER A 108 7.62 1.76 -5.79
N ASP A 109 7.60 0.48 -6.16
CA ASP A 109 7.65 0.03 -7.56
C ASP A 109 6.41 0.48 -8.34
N ILE A 110 5.21 0.33 -7.78
CA ILE A 110 3.95 0.79 -8.41
C ILE A 110 3.98 2.30 -8.63
N LYS A 111 4.45 3.07 -7.65
CA LYS A 111 4.57 4.54 -7.78
C LYS A 111 5.50 4.94 -8.92
N LEU A 112 6.65 4.25 -9.07
CA LEU A 112 7.56 4.49 -10.19
C LEU A 112 6.91 4.15 -11.54
N GLN A 113 6.18 3.04 -11.61
CA GLN A 113 5.46 2.64 -12.81
C GLN A 113 4.38 3.66 -13.21
N VAL A 114 3.56 4.12 -12.26
CA VAL A 114 2.53 5.15 -12.52
C VAL A 114 3.16 6.42 -13.08
N ASN A 115 4.27 6.88 -12.49
CA ASN A 115 4.98 8.07 -12.96
C ASN A 115 5.57 7.89 -14.36
N ALA A 116 6.12 6.71 -14.66
CA ALA A 116 6.63 6.39 -15.99
C ALA A 116 5.51 6.37 -17.04
N GLN A 117 4.36 5.76 -16.72
CA GLN A 117 3.19 5.71 -17.60
C GLN A 117 2.60 7.10 -17.84
N ALA A 118 2.49 7.93 -16.80
CA ALA A 118 2.01 9.31 -16.94
C ALA A 118 2.90 10.12 -17.92
N ARG A 119 4.22 9.95 -17.83
CA ARG A 119 5.17 10.59 -18.78
C ARG A 119 4.97 10.07 -20.19
N TYR A 120 4.86 8.75 -20.37
CA TYR A 120 4.64 8.15 -21.67
C TYR A 120 3.36 8.67 -22.33
N VAL A 121 2.24 8.64 -21.61
CA VAL A 121 0.94 9.15 -22.10
C VAL A 121 1.03 10.64 -22.46
N THR A 122 1.70 11.45 -21.64
CA THR A 122 1.86 12.89 -21.92
C THR A 122 2.69 13.12 -23.18
N MET A 123 3.79 12.38 -23.35
CA MET A 123 4.65 12.50 -24.54
C MET A 123 3.91 12.12 -25.82
N GLU A 124 3.18 11.01 -25.81
CA GLU A 124 2.40 10.57 -26.97
C GLU A 124 1.26 11.54 -27.29
N PHE A 125 0.58 12.05 -26.27
CA PHE A 125 -0.46 13.07 -26.45
C PHE A 125 0.08 14.36 -27.09
N LEU A 126 1.22 14.88 -26.60
CA LEU A 126 1.83 16.10 -27.15
C LEU A 126 2.36 15.91 -28.58
N LYS A 127 2.91 14.74 -28.91
CA LYS A 127 3.31 14.41 -30.29
C LYS A 127 2.11 14.43 -31.23
N ALA A 128 1.01 13.78 -30.83
CA ALA A 128 -0.21 13.75 -31.62
C ALA A 128 -0.79 15.15 -31.82
N PHE A 129 -0.83 15.97 -30.76
CA PHE A 129 -1.32 17.34 -30.80
C PHE A 129 -0.51 18.23 -31.76
N ASN A 130 0.82 18.18 -31.68
CA ASN A 130 1.68 18.97 -32.56
C ASN A 130 1.56 18.54 -34.03
N ASN A 131 1.42 17.24 -34.29
CA ASN A 131 1.24 16.74 -35.65
C ASN A 131 -0.10 17.18 -36.26
N SER A 132 -1.18 17.27 -35.47
CA SER A 132 -2.46 17.79 -35.96
C SER A 132 -2.42 19.28 -36.29
N SER A 133 -1.67 20.10 -35.53
CA SER A 133 -1.52 21.53 -35.84
C SER A 133 -0.74 21.80 -37.14
N THR A 134 0.22 20.96 -37.50
CA THR A 134 1.01 21.15 -38.74
C THR A 134 0.18 20.88 -40.00
N THR A 135 -0.74 19.91 -39.94
CA THR A 135 -1.67 19.61 -41.05
C THR A 135 -2.68 20.72 -41.33
N GLU A 136 -3.07 21.52 -40.33
CA GLU A 136 -3.98 22.66 -40.54
C GLU A 136 -3.25 23.83 -41.21
N SER A 137 -1.98 24.09 -40.87
CA SER A 137 -1.16 25.12 -41.55
C SER A 137 -0.81 24.79 -42.99
N GLU A 138 -0.57 23.52 -43.32
CA GLU A 138 -0.27 23.09 -44.70
C GLU A 138 -1.51 23.10 -45.62
N ALA A 139 -2.72 23.09 -45.04
CA ALA A 139 -3.98 23.18 -45.77
C ALA A 139 -4.34 24.64 -46.11
N GLU A 140 -3.96 25.62 -45.27
CA GLU A 140 -4.15 27.05 -45.56
C GLU A 140 -3.15 27.60 -46.58
N GLU A 141 -1.93 27.06 -46.67
CA GLU A 141 -0.92 27.53 -47.65
C GLU A 141 -1.16 27.04 -49.09
N LYS A 142 -2.15 26.15 -49.30
CA LYS A 142 -2.51 25.59 -50.62
C LYS A 142 -3.83 26.12 -51.22
N ASN A 143 -4.44 27.12 -50.59
CA ASN A 143 -5.62 27.83 -51.10
C ASN A 143 -5.28 29.29 -51.42
#